data_AF-A0A1G0VDN4-F1
#
_entry.id   AF-A0A1G0VDN4-F1
#
_cell.length_a   1.000
_cell.length_b   1.000
_cell.length_c   1.000
_cell.angle_alpha   90.00
_cell.angle_beta   90.00
_cell.angle_gamma   90.00
#
_symmetry.space_group_name_H-M   'P 1'
#
loop_
_entity.id
_entity.type
_entity.pdbx_description
1 polymer ?
#
loop_
_entity_poly.entity_id
_entity_poly.type
_entity_poly.pdbx_seq_one_letter_code
_entity_poly.pdbx_strand_id
1 'polypeptide(L)'
;MLDSQDFYDNLVFGLGKKFILDVEFAINQIRNNPLAFPIKFTSYRVALLRRFPHSIFYRIENERIYILAVAHQKRKPFYWVNRV
;
A
#
# COMPACT_ATOMS: atom_id res chain seq x y z
N MET A 1 4.29 -2.14 8.25
CA MET A 1 4.70 -0.85 7.66
C MET A 1 5.94 -0.31 8.36
N LEU A 2 5.91 -0.22 9.70
CA LEU A 2 7.08 0.04 10.56
C LEU A 2 8.25 -0.93 10.26
N ASP A 3 8.00 -2.24 10.23
CA ASP A 3 9.06 -3.22 9.86
C ASP A 3 9.70 -2.98 8.49
N SER A 4 8.97 -2.40 7.53
CA SER A 4 9.53 -2.07 6.20
C SER A 4 10.33 -0.77 6.24
N GLN A 5 9.86 0.23 7.00
CA GLN A 5 10.59 1.47 7.23
C GLN A 5 11.92 1.19 7.93
N ASP A 6 11.88 0.44 9.03
CA ASP A 6 13.07 0.08 9.81
C ASP A 6 14.02 -0.81 8.99
N PHE A 7 13.50 -1.76 8.20
CA PHE A 7 14.32 -2.54 7.29
C PHE A 7 15.05 -1.69 6.25
N TYR A 8 14.38 -0.71 5.66
CA TYR A 8 15.01 0.16 4.66
C TYR A 8 15.97 1.18 5.30
N ASP A 9 15.64 1.75 6.46
CA ASP A 9 16.55 2.65 7.18
C ASP A 9 17.79 1.92 7.69
N ASN A 10 17.68 0.64 8.07
CA ASN A 10 18.83 -0.20 8.44
C ASN A 10 19.67 -0.65 7.23
N LEU A 11 19.07 -0.77 6.04
CA LEU A 11 19.81 -1.07 4.80
C LEU A 11 20.57 0.15 4.29
N VAL A 12 19.91 1.31 4.26
CA VAL A 12 20.46 2.59 3.84
C VAL A 12 19.75 3.69 4.61
N PHE A 13 20.51 4.47 5.39
CA PHE A 13 19.97 5.59 6.15
C PHE A 13 19.14 6.55 5.26
N GLY A 14 17.86 6.77 5.63
CA GLY A 14 16.95 7.68 4.92
C GLY A 14 16.12 7.03 3.81
N LEU A 15 16.31 5.73 3.53
CA LEU A 15 15.49 4.99 2.58
C LEU A 15 14.09 4.69 3.14
N GLY A 16 13.94 4.60 4.47
CA GLY A 16 12.65 4.54 5.15
C GLY A 16 11.81 5.80 4.92
N LYS A 17 12.41 6.99 4.95
CA LYS A 17 11.72 8.24 4.58
C LYS A 17 11.23 8.23 3.14
N LYS A 18 12.04 7.72 2.19
CA LYS A 18 11.64 7.58 0.78
C LYS A 18 10.46 6.61 0.62
N PHE A 19 10.43 5.53 1.42
CA PHE A 19 9.30 4.61 1.46
C PHE A 19 8.02 5.30 1.92
N ILE A 20 8.06 6.05 3.03
CA ILE A 20 6.90 6.79 3.54
C ILE A 20 6.37 7.78 2.49
N LEU A 21 7.25 8.56 1.85
CA LEU A 21 6.86 9.51 0.81
C LEU A 21 6.20 8.82 -0.40
N ASP A 22 6.69 7.65 -0.82
CA ASP A 22 6.10 6.90 -1.94
C ASP A 22 4.72 6.33 -1.56
N VAL A 23 4.52 5.94 -0.29
CA VAL A 23 3.20 5.55 0.23
C VAL A 23 2.24 6.73 0.27
N GLU A 24 2.65 7.87 0.81
CA GLU A 24 1.81 9.08 0.87
C GLU A 24 1.40 9.56 -0.53
N PHE A 25 2.32 9.51 -1.49
CA PHE A 25 2.01 9.81 -2.88
C PHE A 25 0.94 8.86 -3.43
N ALA A 26 1.09 7.56 -3.21
CA ALA A 26 0.09 6.58 -3.64
C ALA A 26 -1.27 6.79 -2.96
N ILE A 27 -1.31 7.12 -1.66
CA ILE A 27 -2.56 7.45 -0.94
C ILE A 27 -3.23 8.68 -1.54
N ASN A 28 -2.48 9.73 -1.87
CA ASN A 28 -3.05 10.93 -2.51
C ASN A 28 -3.64 10.61 -3.89
N GLN A 29 -3.00 9.74 -4.68
CA GLN A 29 -3.54 9.27 -5.96
C GLN A 29 -4.85 8.48 -5.76
N ILE A 30 -4.89 7.60 -4.77
CA ILE A 30 -6.11 6.86 -4.41
C ILE A 30 -7.22 7.84 -3.99
N ARG A 31 -6.91 8.86 -3.19
CA ARG A 31 -7.90 9.86 -2.74
C ARG A 31 -8.47 10.66 -3.91
N ASN A 32 -7.62 11.09 -4.84
CA ASN A 32 -8.03 11.94 -5.95
C ASN A 32 -8.77 11.17 -7.06
N ASN A 33 -8.41 9.90 -7.27
CA ASN A 33 -9.08 9.05 -8.25
C ASN A 33 -9.13 7.58 -7.76
N PRO A 34 -10.06 7.26 -6.84
CA PRO A 34 -10.10 5.94 -6.21
C PRO A 34 -10.51 4.83 -7.18
N LEU A 35 -11.07 5.17 -8.35
CA LEU A 35 -11.47 4.20 -9.38
C LEU A 35 -10.36 3.91 -10.41
N ALA A 36 -9.24 4.64 -10.38
CA ALA A 36 -8.13 4.49 -11.34
C ALA A 36 -7.40 3.15 -11.25
N PHE A 37 -7.46 2.48 -10.10
CA PHE A 37 -6.71 1.24 -9.85
C PHE A 37 -7.59 0.01 -10.07
N PRO A 38 -7.03 -1.08 -10.64
CA PRO A 38 -7.82 -2.26 -10.98
C PRO A 38 -8.39 -2.95 -9.75
N ILE A 39 -9.59 -3.52 -9.91
CA ILE A 39 -10.18 -4.44 -8.93
C ILE A 39 -9.47 -5.80 -9.04
N LYS A 40 -9.12 -6.36 -7.89
CA LYS A 40 -8.60 -7.72 -7.69
C LYS A 40 -9.37 -8.38 -6.56
N PHE A 41 -9.41 -9.71 -6.55
CA PHE A 41 -10.06 -10.51 -5.51
C PHE A 41 -11.51 -10.06 -5.24
N THR A 42 -12.26 -9.84 -6.32
CA THR A 42 -13.70 -9.52 -6.34
C THR A 42 -14.09 -8.12 -5.86
N SER A 43 -13.47 -7.57 -4.81
CA SER A 43 -13.92 -6.30 -4.20
C SER A 43 -12.80 -5.33 -3.80
N TYR A 44 -11.54 -5.70 -3.96
CA TYR A 44 -10.41 -4.90 -3.51
C TYR A 44 -9.71 -4.23 -4.68
N ARG A 45 -9.26 -3.00 -4.50
CA ARG A 45 -8.40 -2.30 -5.46
C ARG A 45 -6.96 -2.34 -4.98
N VAL A 46 -6.04 -2.40 -5.94
CA VAL A 46 -4.61 -2.53 -5.66
C VAL A 46 -3.83 -1.43 -6.35
N ALA A 47 -3.24 -0.54 -5.56
CA ALA A 47 -2.29 0.47 -6.04
C ALA A 47 -0.86 -0.02 -5.81
N LEU A 48 -0.07 -0.10 -6.88
CA LEU A 48 1.35 -0.43 -6.77
C LEU A 48 2.14 0.81 -6.38
N LEU A 49 3.08 0.65 -5.45
CA LEU A 49 4.07 1.70 -5.19
C LEU A 49 5.02 1.80 -6.39
N ARG A 50 5.47 3.01 -6.69
CA ARG A 50 6.28 3.28 -7.88
C ARG A 50 7.74 2.85 -7.68
N ARG A 51 8.27 3.04 -6.46
CA ARG A 51 9.70 2.85 -6.15
C ARG A 51 9.98 1.60 -5.33
N PHE A 52 8.97 1.06 -4.68
CA PHE A 52 9.11 -0.06 -3.77
C PHE A 52 8.23 -1.23 -4.21
N PRO A 53 8.68 -2.48 -3.99
CA PRO A 53 7.93 -3.69 -4.32
C PRO A 53 6.77 -3.93 -3.33
N HIS A 54 5.99 -2.90 -3.08
CA HIS A 54 4.84 -2.88 -2.17
C HIS A 54 3.57 -2.50 -2.93
N SER A 55 2.43 -2.81 -2.32
CA SER A 55 1.11 -2.51 -2.86
C SER A 55 0.19 -2.07 -1.74
N ILE A 56 -0.66 -1.09 -2.02
CA ILE A 56 -1.73 -0.64 -1.16
C ILE A 56 -3.02 -1.35 -1.59
N PHE A 57 -3.60 -2.11 -0.67
CA PHE A 57 -4.90 -2.74 -0.83
C PHE A 57 -5.94 -1.86 -0.18
N TYR A 58 -6.99 -1.52 -0.94
CA TYR A 58 -8.07 -0.67 -0.44
C TYR A 58 -9.41 -1.07 -1.04
N ARG A 59 -10.50 -0.61 -0.44
CA ARG A 59 -11.86 -0.72 -0.99
C ARG A 59 -12.61 0.60 -0.84
N ILE A 60 -13.71 0.73 -1.57
CA ILE A 60 -14.58 1.90 -1.54
C ILE A 60 -15.95 1.43 -1.05
N GLU A 61 -16.43 1.98 0.07
CA GLU A 61 -17.76 1.67 0.64
C GLU A 61 -18.39 2.96 1.16
N ASN A 62 -19.66 3.23 0.80
CA ASN A 62 -20.40 4.43 1.22
C ASN A 62 -19.59 5.72 1.02
N GLU A 63 -18.99 5.88 -0.16
CA GLU A 63 -18.14 7.03 -0.56
C GLU A 63 -16.86 7.20 0.28
N ARG A 64 -16.51 6.22 1.12
CA ARG A 64 -15.28 6.22 1.91
C ARG A 64 -14.27 5.24 1.34
N ILE A 65 -13.00 5.61 1.43
CA ILE A 65 -11.86 4.79 1.02
C ILE A 65 -11.27 4.13 2.26
N TYR A 66 -11.27 2.80 2.30
CA TYR A 66 -10.69 2.02 3.38
C TYR A 66 -9.36 1.44 2.93
N ILE A 67 -8.26 1.89 3.52
CA ILE A 67 -6.93 1.29 3.32
C ILE A 67 -6.82 0.06 4.22
N LEU A 68 -6.72 -1.11 3.61
CA LEU A 68 -6.71 -2.39 4.32
C LEU A 68 -5.29 -2.82 4.68
N ALA A 69 -4.34 -2.62 3.75
CA ALA A 69 -2.95 -3.00 3.95
C ALA A 69 -2.00 -2.27 3.02
N VAL A 70 -0.78 -2.05 3.50
CA VAL A 70 0.40 -1.76 2.68
C VAL A 70 1.33 -2.96 2.78
N ALA A 71 1.50 -3.69 1.68
CA ALA A 71 2.09 -5.02 1.70
C ALA A 71 3.20 -5.20 0.68
N HIS A 72 4.29 -5.84 1.10
CA HIS A 72 5.37 -6.22 0.21
C HIS A 72 4.96 -7.43 -0.64
N GLN A 73 5.13 -7.32 -1.95
CA GLN A 73 4.69 -8.31 -2.94
C GLN A 73 5.28 -9.72 -2.76
N LYS A 74 6.50 -9.84 -2.22
CA LYS A 74 7.22 -11.12 -2.12
C LYS A 74 7.28 -11.72 -0.70
N ARG A 75 7.04 -10.92 0.34
CA ARG A 75 7.40 -11.31 1.71
C ARG A 75 6.32 -12.11 2.42
N LYS A 76 5.03 -11.79 2.21
CA LYS A 76 3.87 -12.55 2.69
C LYS A 76 2.62 -12.16 1.87
N PRO A 77 2.32 -12.79 0.72
CA PRO A 77 1.05 -12.54 0.05
C PRO A 77 -0.11 -12.90 0.99
N PHE A 78 -1.19 -12.11 0.99
CA PHE A 78 -2.46 -12.37 1.69
C PHE A 78 -2.50 -12.26 3.24
N TYR A 79 -1.45 -11.79 3.92
CA TYR A 79 -1.49 -11.68 5.40
C TYR A 79 -2.63 -10.78 5.94
N TRP A 80 -3.16 -9.88 5.11
CA TRP A 80 -4.27 -8.98 5.45
C TRP A 80 -5.65 -9.63 5.30
N VAL A 81 -5.75 -10.79 4.63
CA VAL A 81 -7.04 -11.45 4.37
C VAL A 81 -7.73 -11.89 5.66
N ASN A 82 -6.97 -12.18 6.72
CA ASN A 82 -7.49 -12.58 8.03
C ASN A 82 -7.65 -11.43 9.04
N ARG A 83 -7.50 -10.16 8.63
CA ARG A 83 -7.67 -8.99 9.50
C ARG A 83 -8.99 -8.24 9.27
N VAL A 84 -9.90 -8.85 8.51
CA VAL A 84 -11.22 -8.30 8.18
C VAL A 84 -12.29 -8.93 9.07
#